data_AF-A0A0K8TL99-F1
#
_entry.id   AF-A0A0K8TL99-F1
#
_cell.length_a   1.000
_cell.length_b   1.000
_cell.length_c   1.000
_cell.angle_alpha   90.00
_cell.angle_beta   90.00
_cell.angle_gamma   90.00
#
_symmetry.space_group_name_H-M   'P 1'
#
loop_
_entity.id
_entity.type
_entity.pdbx_description
1 polymer ?
#
loop_
_entity_poly.entity_id
_entity_poly.type
_entity_poly.pdbx_seq_one_letter_code
_entity_poly.pdbx_strand_id
1 'polypeptide(L)'
;TNPLQLSNVFTTPDDSPTKDRPRLDRATHFEDDDDFIPRSTNNITIEVPKILVQRHRPDQNFADTEVEELIAMLRETESLEEQGDILQYLVDTQGLDFNTAGLGLKNKPSSNGGMLEDGKVVTVRGLLKGLYEKACQQKLWGLVRHTAGMLGKRVEDLAKAVTDLLVRQKQVTVGMPPNNEYTITAPLPEADLRQLIHEAYGDDESTAMLTQELMVYLAMFIRTEPQLFIEMLRLRVGLIIQVMAKELSRTLSCDGEQASEHLLNLSPFEMKNLLYHILSGKEFAISSVARGNFSIVSQKSSRVSKKSQIGLDNIEDDRVTIDDRQGQWLRRRRLDGALNRVPRDFYSRVWTVLEKCEGIAIEGRVLPQSLTQEMTQGELKFALEVETALNTIPQPEYRQLVVEALMVLTLVTEHNIVPYLGGVICVEHLVHKANQLFLEDQRRVNGDARLCCAKSKDGKETTPAGMLLCGGAAYICQHLYDSAPSGSFGTMTYMARAVALVLDSVPKHGEMDCSIS
;
A
#
# COMPACT_ATOMS: atom_id res chain seq x y z
N THR A 1 19.90 27.32 -50.07
CA THR A 1 19.68 28.01 -51.35
C THR A 1 19.81 27.00 -52.47
N ASN A 2 18.72 26.80 -53.23
CA ASN A 2 18.60 26.06 -54.49
C ASN A 2 18.62 24.49 -54.46
N PRO A 3 17.99 23.79 -55.45
CA PRO A 3 16.61 23.27 -55.36
C PRO A 3 16.32 21.95 -56.17
N LEU A 4 15.02 21.60 -56.34
CA LEU A 4 14.39 20.76 -57.42
C LEU A 4 14.72 19.23 -57.42
N GLN A 5 13.87 18.25 -57.80
CA GLN A 5 12.73 18.06 -58.74
C GLN A 5 12.10 16.66 -58.41
N LEU A 6 10.78 16.47 -58.21
CA LEU A 6 9.68 16.16 -59.16
C LEU A 6 9.70 14.79 -59.90
N SER A 7 8.70 13.92 -59.63
CA SER A 7 7.77 13.23 -60.58
C SER A 7 6.96 12.12 -59.86
N ASN A 8 5.66 12.28 -59.55
CA ASN A 8 4.44 11.86 -60.29
C ASN A 8 4.44 10.37 -60.73
N VAL A 9 3.42 9.53 -60.47
CA VAL A 9 2.09 9.49 -61.14
C VAL A 9 1.02 8.69 -60.32
N PHE A 10 -0.23 9.15 -60.45
CA PHE A 10 -1.58 8.67 -60.05
C PHE A 10 -1.86 7.14 -60.21
N THR A 11 -2.86 6.49 -59.57
CA THR A 11 -4.33 6.70 -59.70
C THR A 11 -5.12 5.82 -58.71
N THR A 12 -6.25 6.31 -58.19
CA THR A 12 -7.33 5.53 -57.52
C THR A 12 -8.34 4.98 -58.54
N PRO A 13 -9.22 4.04 -58.14
CA PRO A 13 -10.64 4.45 -58.03
C PRO A 13 -11.43 3.81 -56.88
N ASP A 14 -12.45 4.55 -56.41
CA ASP A 14 -13.62 4.13 -55.64
C ASP A 14 -14.53 3.16 -56.44
N ASP A 15 -15.19 2.20 -55.79
CA ASP A 15 -16.66 2.21 -55.58
C ASP A 15 -17.17 0.91 -54.89
N SER A 16 -18.36 1.03 -54.28
CA SER A 16 -18.97 0.20 -53.24
C SER A 16 -19.85 -1.01 -53.74
N PRO A 17 -20.85 -1.55 -53.00
CA PRO A 17 -20.80 -2.74 -52.10
C PRO A 17 -21.76 -3.90 -52.52
N THR A 18 -21.61 -5.14 -51.98
CA THR A 18 -22.73 -6.10 -51.69
C THR A 18 -22.28 -7.47 -51.14
N LYS A 19 -23.03 -7.96 -50.12
CA LYS A 19 -23.53 -9.34 -49.82
C LYS A 19 -22.58 -10.55 -49.99
N ASP A 20 -22.41 -11.46 -49.03
CA ASP A 20 -23.40 -12.49 -48.59
C ASP A 20 -23.00 -13.20 -47.26
N ARG A 21 -24.02 -13.68 -46.52
CA ARG A 21 -23.92 -14.50 -45.29
C ARG A 21 -23.53 -15.98 -45.61
N PRO A 22 -23.26 -16.84 -44.59
CA PRO A 22 -24.37 -17.55 -43.94
C PRO A 22 -24.28 -17.66 -42.41
N ARG A 23 -25.47 -17.67 -41.81
CA ARG A 23 -25.77 -18.12 -40.43
C ARG A 23 -25.60 -19.65 -40.35
N LEU A 24 -25.10 -20.15 -39.22
CA LEU A 24 -25.33 -21.53 -38.81
C LEU A 24 -25.78 -21.55 -37.35
N ASP A 25 -27.07 -21.80 -37.15
CA ASP A 25 -27.64 -22.22 -35.89
C ASP A 25 -27.19 -23.65 -35.59
N ARG A 26 -26.71 -23.91 -34.37
CA ARG A 26 -26.93 -25.20 -33.72
C ARG A 26 -26.86 -25.07 -32.21
N ALA A 27 -28.04 -25.13 -31.61
CA ALA A 27 -28.25 -25.31 -30.18
C ALA A 27 -27.76 -26.69 -29.74
N THR A 28 -27.08 -26.73 -28.58
CA THR A 28 -27.07 -27.88 -27.69
C THR A 28 -27.25 -27.36 -26.27
N HIS A 29 -28.37 -27.74 -25.68
CA HIS A 29 -28.75 -27.57 -24.29
C HIS A 29 -27.61 -27.97 -23.34
N PHE A 30 -27.25 -27.06 -22.44
CA PHE A 30 -26.73 -27.40 -21.11
C PHE A 30 -27.66 -26.72 -20.10
N GLU A 31 -28.07 -27.51 -19.11
CA GLU A 31 -29.03 -27.15 -18.09
C GLU A 31 -28.43 -26.08 -17.15
N ASP A 32 -29.14 -24.96 -17.02
CA ASP A 32 -28.80 -23.85 -16.13
C ASP A 32 -29.05 -24.26 -14.66
N ASP A 33 -27.96 -24.43 -13.91
CA ASP A 33 -27.95 -24.32 -12.44
C ASP A 33 -26.89 -23.24 -12.09
N ASP A 34 -27.24 -21.98 -12.35
CA ASP A 34 -26.38 -20.83 -12.09
C ASP A 34 -27.12 -19.83 -11.18
N ASP A 35 -26.80 -19.88 -9.89
CA ASP A 35 -27.03 -18.77 -8.94
C ASP A 35 -25.96 -17.70 -9.20
N PHE A 36 -26.00 -17.13 -10.41
CA PHE A 36 -25.07 -16.13 -10.91
C PHE A 36 -25.43 -14.76 -10.32
N ILE A 37 -24.75 -14.37 -9.26
CA ILE A 37 -24.86 -13.01 -8.71
C ILE A 37 -24.32 -12.03 -9.77
N PRO A 38 -25.11 -11.09 -10.29
CA PRO A 38 -24.65 -10.17 -11.32
C PRO A 38 -23.60 -9.21 -10.73
N ARG A 39 -22.44 -9.13 -11.40
CA ARG A 39 -21.40 -8.12 -11.15
C ARG A 39 -21.96 -6.73 -11.45
N SER A 40 -22.29 -5.96 -10.41
CA SER A 40 -22.35 -4.51 -10.53
C SER A 40 -20.91 -3.99 -10.55
N THR A 41 -20.44 -3.54 -11.70
CA THR A 41 -19.26 -2.67 -11.81
C THR A 41 -19.61 -1.31 -11.22
N ASN A 42 -19.76 -1.25 -9.90
CA ASN A 42 -19.71 0.01 -9.20
C ASN A 42 -18.22 0.35 -9.05
N ASN A 43 -17.80 1.45 -9.67
CA ASN A 43 -16.56 2.12 -9.27
C ASN A 43 -16.75 2.59 -7.82
N ILE A 44 -16.45 1.71 -6.88
CA ILE A 44 -16.50 2.01 -5.46
C ILE A 44 -15.25 2.82 -5.15
N THR A 45 -15.40 4.14 -5.03
CA THR A 45 -14.48 4.98 -4.27
C THR A 45 -14.53 4.53 -2.82
N ILE A 46 -13.66 3.58 -2.47
CA ILE A 46 -13.36 3.23 -1.09
C ILE A 46 -12.63 4.44 -0.50
N GLU A 47 -13.08 4.93 0.65
CA GLU A 47 -12.28 5.83 1.49
C GLU A 47 -11.05 5.05 1.97
N VAL A 48 -10.03 5.01 1.12
CA VAL A 48 -8.66 4.83 1.54
C VAL A 48 -8.41 5.94 2.58
N PRO A 49 -7.84 5.65 3.76
CA PRO A 49 -7.47 6.69 4.70
C PRO A 49 -6.64 7.71 3.94
N LYS A 50 -7.24 8.87 3.68
CA LYS A 50 -6.52 10.00 3.14
C LYS A 50 -5.59 10.39 4.25
N ILE A 51 -4.31 10.07 4.12
CA ILE A 51 -3.27 10.88 4.73
C ILE A 51 -3.28 12.17 3.91
N LEU A 52 -4.36 12.94 4.00
CA LEU A 52 -4.38 14.32 3.61
C LEU A 52 -4.00 15.03 4.90
N VAL A 53 -2.70 15.07 5.19
CA VAL A 53 -2.21 15.90 6.29
C VAL A 53 -2.08 17.31 5.73
N GLN A 54 -3.22 17.91 5.40
CA GLN A 54 -3.28 19.36 5.45
C GLN A 54 -3.26 19.69 6.94
N ARG A 55 -2.16 20.29 7.41
CA ARG A 55 -2.11 20.99 8.70
C ARG A 55 -3.01 22.23 8.71
N HIS A 56 -4.14 22.22 8.00
CA HIS A 56 -5.20 23.17 8.26
C HIS A 56 -5.93 22.64 9.49
N ARG A 57 -5.49 23.08 10.67
CA ARG A 57 -6.31 22.97 11.87
C ARG A 57 -7.64 23.66 11.56
N PRO A 58 -8.79 22.98 11.61
CA PRO A 58 -10.08 23.58 11.32
C PRO A 58 -10.42 24.74 12.27
N ASP A 59 -9.70 24.87 13.39
CA ASP A 59 -9.92 25.87 14.43
C ASP A 59 -9.22 27.22 14.19
N GLN A 60 -8.35 27.36 13.17
CA GLN A 60 -7.67 28.62 12.86
C GLN A 60 -8.07 29.15 11.48
N ASN A 61 -9.09 30.01 11.45
CA ASN A 61 -9.53 30.65 10.22
C ASN A 61 -8.75 31.96 9.98
N PHE A 62 -7.62 31.86 9.27
CA PHE A 62 -6.83 33.03 8.85
C PHE A 62 -7.39 33.76 7.62
N ALA A 63 -8.46 33.23 7.01
CA ALA A 63 -9.04 33.75 5.76
C ALA A 63 -9.51 35.21 5.86
N ASP A 64 -9.98 35.63 7.04
CA ASP A 64 -10.50 36.97 7.31
C ASP A 64 -9.48 37.90 7.99
N THR A 65 -8.24 37.44 8.21
CA THR A 65 -7.18 38.18 8.91
C THR A 65 -6.29 38.95 7.93
N GLU A 66 -6.07 40.24 8.16
CA GLU A 66 -5.17 41.06 7.34
C GLU A 66 -3.71 40.59 7.51
N VAL A 67 -2.89 40.73 6.47
CA VAL A 67 -1.48 40.28 6.47
C VAL A 67 -0.69 40.97 7.59
N GLU A 68 -0.98 42.24 7.89
CA GLU A 68 -0.38 42.99 9.00
C GLU A 68 -0.69 42.37 10.36
N GLU A 69 -1.91 41.86 10.55
CA GLU A 69 -2.34 41.21 11.79
C GLU A 69 -1.68 39.83 11.92
N LEU A 70 -1.56 39.06 10.83
CA LEU A 70 -0.81 37.81 10.81
C LEU A 70 0.66 38.00 11.19
N ILE A 71 1.30 39.07 10.70
CA ILE A 71 2.68 39.40 11.08
C ILE A 71 2.78 39.84 12.55
N ALA A 72 1.76 40.52 13.09
CA ALA A 72 1.70 40.84 14.51
C ALA A 72 1.56 39.58 15.37
N MET A 73 0.65 38.68 15.02
CA MET A 73 0.48 37.37 15.67
C MET A 73 1.78 36.56 15.66
N LEU A 74 2.46 36.51 14.51
CA LEU A 74 3.75 35.82 14.36
C LEU A 74 4.85 36.41 15.28
N ARG A 75 4.79 37.70 15.59
CA ARG A 75 5.74 38.38 16.49
C ARG A 75 5.46 38.06 17.97
N GLU A 76 4.19 37.91 18.31
CA GLU A 76 3.73 37.76 19.68
C GLU A 76 3.74 36.29 20.14
N THR A 77 3.55 35.34 19.23
CA THR A 77 3.50 33.92 19.60
C THR A 77 4.87 33.34 19.94
N GLU A 78 4.93 32.63 21.07
CA GLU A 78 6.08 31.81 21.47
C GLU A 78 5.98 30.36 20.94
N SER A 79 4.83 29.98 20.39
CA SER A 79 4.55 28.63 19.91
C SER A 79 5.08 28.42 18.49
N LEU A 80 6.08 27.56 18.32
CA LEU A 80 6.63 27.26 16.99
C LEU A 80 5.61 26.61 16.04
N GLU A 81 4.64 25.87 16.58
CA GLU A 81 3.56 25.26 15.79
C GLU A 81 2.65 26.36 15.21
N GLU A 82 2.27 27.36 16.02
CA GLU A 82 1.47 28.50 15.55
C GLU A 82 2.25 29.39 14.57
N GLN A 83 3.56 29.57 14.78
CA GLN A 83 4.43 30.21 13.78
C GLN A 83 4.41 29.44 12.46
N GLY A 84 4.37 28.11 12.52
CA GLY A 84 4.26 27.24 11.35
C GLY A 84 2.95 27.45 10.60
N ASP A 85 1.83 27.44 11.31
CA ASP A 85 0.49 27.60 10.74
C ASP A 85 0.33 28.97 10.05
N ILE A 86 0.79 30.05 10.70
CA ILE A 86 0.79 31.41 10.13
C ILE A 86 1.69 31.50 8.88
N LEU A 87 2.89 30.93 8.95
CA LEU A 87 3.83 30.98 7.83
C LEU A 87 3.36 30.14 6.64
N GLN A 88 2.71 29.00 6.87
CA GLN A 88 2.08 28.21 5.80
C GLN A 88 1.04 29.07 5.07
N TYR A 89 0.13 29.72 5.80
CA TYR A 89 -0.88 30.57 5.19
C TYR A 89 -0.28 31.75 4.41
N LEU A 90 0.80 32.36 4.92
CA LEU A 90 1.53 33.41 4.20
C LEU A 90 2.23 32.89 2.95
N VAL A 91 2.77 31.67 2.96
CA VAL A 91 3.36 31.03 1.78
C VAL A 91 2.29 30.79 0.72
N ASP A 92 1.13 30.27 1.10
CA ASP A 92 0.05 29.96 0.17
C ASP A 92 -0.56 31.21 -0.46
N THR A 93 -0.70 32.29 0.31
CA THR A 93 -1.36 33.53 -0.15
C THR A 93 -0.43 34.55 -0.80
N GLN A 94 0.80 34.70 -0.29
CA GLN A 94 1.74 35.74 -0.73
C GLN A 94 2.99 35.17 -1.44
N GLY A 95 3.30 33.89 -1.25
CA GLY A 95 4.50 33.25 -1.76
C GLY A 95 5.74 33.48 -0.89
N LEU A 96 6.74 32.62 -1.09
CA LEU A 96 7.98 32.58 -0.31
C LEU A 96 8.81 33.88 -0.38
N ASP A 97 8.77 34.59 -1.51
CA ASP A 97 9.60 35.77 -1.75
C ASP A 97 8.91 37.08 -1.34
N PHE A 98 7.73 36.99 -0.72
CA PHE A 98 7.03 38.15 -0.17
C PHE A 98 7.89 38.87 0.87
N ASN A 99 8.06 40.17 0.67
CA ASN A 99 8.85 41.04 1.52
C ASN A 99 7.96 41.61 2.63
N THR A 100 8.33 41.40 3.89
CA THR A 100 7.52 41.90 5.02
C THR A 100 7.60 43.42 5.21
N ALA A 101 8.35 44.14 4.35
CA ALA A 101 8.51 45.60 4.44
C ALA A 101 7.16 46.33 4.39
N GLY A 102 6.98 47.31 5.27
CA GLY A 102 5.79 48.17 5.27
C GLY A 102 4.60 47.66 6.08
N LEU A 103 4.64 46.42 6.58
CA LEU A 103 3.59 45.80 7.41
C LEU A 103 3.63 46.25 8.89
N GLY A 104 4.05 47.50 9.12
CA GLY A 104 4.22 48.03 10.45
C GLY A 104 2.88 48.46 11.02
N LEU A 105 2.66 48.19 12.31
CA LEU A 105 1.58 48.81 13.08
C LEU A 105 1.60 50.33 12.80
N LYS A 106 0.50 50.86 12.27
CA LYS A 106 0.30 52.28 11.88
C LYS A 106 0.56 53.30 13.02
N ASN A 107 0.89 52.85 14.22
CA ASN A 107 1.08 53.66 15.42
C ASN A 107 2.54 53.94 15.83
N LYS A 108 3.56 53.57 15.05
CA LYS A 108 4.96 54.01 15.29
C LYS A 108 5.67 54.47 13.99
N PRO A 109 5.85 55.79 13.78
CA PRO A 109 6.33 56.35 12.51
C PRO A 109 7.86 56.28 12.30
N SER A 110 8.61 55.49 13.08
CA SER A 110 10.08 55.49 13.04
C SER A 110 10.75 54.13 12.86
N SER A 111 10.01 53.07 12.51
CA SER A 111 10.59 51.76 12.20
C SER A 111 10.16 51.32 10.80
N ASN A 112 11.12 50.94 9.95
CA ASN A 112 10.84 50.17 8.73
C ASN A 112 9.92 49.01 9.10
N GLY A 113 8.64 49.09 8.74
CA GLY A 113 7.55 48.38 9.42
C GLY A 113 7.52 46.85 9.30
N GLY A 114 8.53 46.21 8.72
CA GLY A 114 8.53 44.75 8.54
C GLY A 114 9.02 43.94 9.73
N MET A 115 9.01 42.62 9.56
CA MET A 115 9.78 41.71 10.41
C MET A 115 11.26 41.97 10.19
N LEU A 116 12.01 42.18 11.27
CA LEU A 116 13.43 42.47 11.22
C LEU A 116 14.23 41.30 11.80
N GLU A 117 15.23 40.84 11.06
CA GLU A 117 16.28 39.93 11.52
C GLU A 117 17.62 40.64 11.33
N ASP A 118 18.43 40.76 12.39
CA ASP A 118 19.67 41.58 12.40
C ASP A 118 19.50 43.01 11.86
N GLY A 119 18.34 43.62 12.11
CA GLY A 119 18.01 44.98 11.68
C GLY A 119 17.65 45.14 10.19
N LYS A 120 17.50 44.04 9.45
CA LYS A 120 17.06 44.03 8.04
C LYS A 120 15.69 43.41 7.89
N VAL A 121 14.91 43.93 6.95
CA VAL A 121 13.60 43.34 6.62
C VAL A 121 13.82 41.96 6.01
N VAL A 122 13.10 40.97 6.54
CA VAL A 122 13.14 39.57 6.07
C VAL A 122 11.93 39.23 5.21
N THR A 123 12.14 38.31 4.27
CA THR A 123 11.06 37.71 3.48
C THR A 123 10.40 36.56 4.24
N VAL A 124 9.24 36.10 3.79
CA VAL A 124 8.57 34.88 4.31
C VAL A 124 9.54 33.68 4.27
N ARG A 125 10.33 33.53 3.20
CA ARG A 125 11.41 32.54 3.09
C ARG A 125 12.45 32.67 4.21
N GLY A 126 12.81 33.89 4.59
CA GLY A 126 13.75 34.15 5.69
C GLY A 126 13.18 33.69 7.03
N LEU A 127 11.95 34.11 7.34
CA LEU A 127 11.23 33.72 8.55
C LEU A 127 11.06 32.20 8.63
N LEU A 128 10.72 31.56 7.52
CA LEU A 128 10.55 30.12 7.44
C LEU A 128 11.87 29.35 7.63
N LYS A 129 13.00 29.88 7.15
CA LYS A 129 14.33 29.32 7.47
C LYS A 129 14.64 29.41 8.96
N GLY A 130 14.36 30.56 9.58
CA GLY A 130 14.52 30.73 11.03
C GLY A 130 13.65 29.75 11.83
N LEU A 131 12.40 29.55 11.41
CA LEU A 131 11.52 28.54 12.02
C LEU A 131 12.06 27.12 11.85
N TYR A 132 12.51 26.75 10.65
CA TYR A 132 13.13 25.45 10.38
C TYR A 132 14.35 25.19 11.29
N GLU A 133 15.21 26.19 11.49
CA GLU A 133 16.40 26.07 12.34
C GLU A 133 16.01 25.91 13.82
N LYS A 134 15.04 26.68 14.30
CA LYS A 134 14.51 26.54 15.68
C LYS A 134 13.83 25.17 15.88
N ALA A 135 13.04 24.72 14.92
CA ALA A 135 12.38 23.40 14.95
C ALA A 135 13.42 22.26 15.00
N CYS A 136 14.52 22.38 14.25
CA CYS A 136 15.65 21.45 14.32
C CYS A 136 16.29 21.42 15.71
N GLN A 137 16.54 22.60 16.31
CA GLN A 137 17.15 22.70 17.65
C GLN A 137 16.25 22.10 18.75
N GLN A 138 14.94 22.31 18.63
CA GLN A 138 13.94 21.77 19.58
C GLN A 138 13.49 20.34 19.25
N LYS A 139 13.96 19.77 18.13
CA LYS A 139 13.62 18.41 17.66
C LYS A 139 12.12 18.23 17.40
N LEU A 140 11.44 19.26 16.92
CA LEU A 140 10.03 19.20 16.50
C LEU A 140 9.95 18.64 15.08
N TRP A 141 10.03 17.31 14.94
CA TRP A 141 10.25 16.66 13.64
C TRP A 141 9.12 16.87 12.63
N GLY A 142 7.86 16.93 13.07
CA GLY A 142 6.73 17.25 12.18
C GLY A 142 6.90 18.64 11.56
N LEU A 143 7.24 19.62 12.39
CA LEU A 143 7.51 20.99 11.93
C LEU A 143 8.78 21.09 11.07
N VAL A 144 9.83 20.31 11.38
CA VAL A 144 11.04 20.24 10.54
C VAL A 144 10.70 19.73 9.14
N ARG A 145 9.94 18.63 9.01
CA ARG A 145 9.54 18.08 7.72
C ARG A 145 8.67 19.04 6.93
N HIS A 146 7.70 19.65 7.61
CA HIS A 146 6.77 20.59 7.02
C HIS A 146 7.48 21.83 6.47
N THR A 147 8.27 22.50 7.31
CA THR A 147 9.04 23.70 6.92
C THR A 147 10.12 23.37 5.89
N ALA A 148 10.71 22.17 5.93
CA ALA A 148 11.64 21.71 4.90
C ALA A 148 10.97 21.51 3.54
N GLY A 149 9.77 20.91 3.52
CA GLY A 149 8.96 20.72 2.32
C GLY A 149 8.61 22.04 1.66
N MET A 150 8.03 22.99 2.42
CA MET A 150 7.74 24.35 1.94
C MET A 150 8.98 25.10 1.41
N LEU A 151 10.13 24.95 2.08
CA LEU A 151 11.40 25.54 1.60
C LEU A 151 11.95 24.85 0.34
N GLY A 152 11.34 23.75 -0.07
CA GLY A 152 11.83 22.93 -1.16
C GLY A 152 13.19 22.32 -0.85
N LYS A 153 13.47 21.98 0.41
CA LYS A 153 14.69 21.25 0.76
C LYS A 153 14.63 19.83 0.19
N ARG A 154 15.80 19.21 0.07
CA ARG A 154 15.96 17.86 -0.48
C ARG A 154 16.74 17.04 0.52
N VAL A 155 16.41 15.76 0.61
CA VAL A 155 17.24 14.79 1.32
C VAL A 155 18.49 14.52 0.48
N GLU A 156 19.66 14.59 1.11
CA GLU A 156 20.95 14.34 0.45
C GLU A 156 21.00 12.91 -0.14
N ASP A 157 21.73 12.75 -1.25
CA ASP A 157 21.90 11.47 -1.94
C ASP A 157 20.59 10.79 -2.41
N LEU A 158 19.45 11.50 -2.48
CA LEU A 158 18.16 10.90 -2.86
C LEU A 158 18.20 10.21 -4.24
N ALA A 159 18.72 10.87 -5.28
CA ALA A 159 18.82 10.28 -6.61
C ALA A 159 19.71 9.02 -6.64
N LYS A 160 20.78 9.02 -5.84
CA LYS A 160 21.66 7.87 -5.64
C LYS A 160 20.94 6.74 -4.90
N ALA A 161 20.17 7.04 -3.86
CA ALA A 161 19.35 6.07 -3.15
C ALA A 161 18.32 5.38 -4.06
N VAL A 162 17.64 6.15 -4.92
CA VAL A 162 16.73 5.60 -5.94
C VAL A 162 17.47 4.70 -6.92
N THR A 163 18.63 5.17 -7.40
CA THR A 163 19.48 4.37 -8.29
C THR A 163 19.89 3.05 -7.63
N ASP A 164 20.26 3.07 -6.35
CA ASP A 164 20.62 1.89 -5.56
C ASP A 164 19.49 0.85 -5.48
N LEU A 165 18.23 1.29 -5.42
CA LEU A 165 17.06 0.42 -5.45
C LEU A 165 16.85 -0.17 -6.84
N LEU A 166 16.90 0.67 -7.88
CA LEU A 166 16.67 0.26 -9.28
C LEU A 166 17.71 -0.75 -9.78
N VAL A 167 19.00 -0.55 -9.50
CA VAL A 167 20.06 -1.48 -9.94
C VAL A 167 19.93 -2.86 -9.29
N ARG A 168 19.24 -2.95 -8.15
CA ARG A 168 18.88 -4.21 -7.46
C ARG A 168 17.53 -4.76 -7.93
N GLN A 169 17.10 -4.36 -9.12
CA GLN A 169 15.88 -4.81 -9.80
C GLN A 169 14.61 -4.52 -8.99
N LYS A 170 14.59 -3.39 -8.26
CA LYS A 170 13.40 -2.90 -7.55
C LYS A 170 12.80 -1.73 -8.29
N GLN A 171 11.52 -1.77 -8.58
CA GLN A 171 10.76 -0.59 -8.98
C GLN A 171 10.32 0.17 -7.74
N VAL A 172 10.28 1.49 -7.79
CA VAL A 172 9.85 2.33 -6.66
C VAL A 172 8.67 3.16 -7.11
N THR A 173 7.65 3.32 -6.26
CA THR A 173 6.57 4.27 -6.54
C THR A 173 6.51 5.38 -5.51
N VAL A 174 6.10 6.57 -5.95
CA VAL A 174 5.89 7.76 -5.13
C VAL A 174 4.46 8.23 -5.29
N GLY A 175 3.89 8.82 -4.23
CA GLY A 175 2.50 9.25 -4.18
C GLY A 175 1.56 8.22 -3.55
N MET A 176 0.28 8.56 -3.52
CA MET A 176 -0.75 7.82 -2.78
C MET A 176 -1.71 7.09 -3.73
N PRO A 177 -1.85 5.75 -3.60
CA PRO A 177 -2.85 5.01 -4.37
C PRO A 177 -4.28 5.42 -3.99
N PRO A 178 -5.27 5.30 -4.91
CA PRO A 178 -5.12 4.81 -6.29
C PRO A 178 -4.90 5.92 -7.34
N ASN A 179 -5.09 7.18 -6.99
CA ASN A 179 -5.25 8.25 -7.99
C ASN A 179 -3.96 8.97 -8.37
N ASN A 180 -2.96 9.01 -7.48
CA ASN A 180 -1.74 9.80 -7.70
C ASN A 180 -0.48 9.03 -7.32
N GLU A 181 -0.26 7.89 -7.99
CA GLU A 181 0.92 7.07 -7.77
C GLU A 181 1.74 6.90 -9.05
N TYR A 182 3.01 7.26 -8.98
CA TYR A 182 3.93 7.26 -10.12
C TYR A 182 5.01 6.21 -9.94
N THR A 183 5.29 5.43 -10.99
CA THR A 183 6.32 4.39 -10.96
C THR A 183 7.62 4.91 -11.55
N ILE A 184 8.70 4.79 -10.77
CA ILE A 184 10.07 5.04 -11.18
C ILE A 184 10.69 3.69 -11.59
N THR A 185 10.99 3.55 -12.88
CA THR A 185 11.59 2.33 -13.46
C THR A 185 13.01 2.54 -13.98
N ALA A 186 13.47 3.79 -14.06
CA ALA A 186 14.81 4.17 -14.48
C ALA A 186 15.35 5.29 -13.59
N PRO A 187 16.69 5.42 -13.45
CA PRO A 187 17.29 6.50 -12.67
C PRO A 187 16.86 7.86 -13.23
N LEU A 188 16.43 8.76 -12.35
CA LEU A 188 16.03 10.11 -12.70
C LEU A 188 17.05 11.13 -12.18
N PRO A 189 17.32 12.21 -12.93
CA PRO A 189 18.02 13.39 -12.40
C PRO A 189 17.32 13.95 -11.16
N GLU A 190 18.07 14.62 -10.29
CA GLU A 190 17.52 15.17 -9.04
C GLU A 190 16.39 16.18 -9.26
N ALA A 191 16.46 16.98 -10.33
CA ALA A 191 15.42 17.95 -10.65
C ALA A 191 14.10 17.26 -11.02
N ASP A 192 14.18 16.24 -11.89
CA ASP A 192 13.03 15.49 -12.37
C ASP A 192 12.41 14.66 -11.23
N LEU A 193 13.24 14.04 -10.39
CA LEU A 193 12.77 13.29 -9.22
C LEU A 193 12.03 14.20 -8.24
N ARG A 194 12.53 15.42 -8.02
CA ARG A 194 11.84 16.41 -7.18
C ARG A 194 10.49 16.80 -7.77
N GLN A 195 10.45 17.13 -9.05
CA GLN A 195 9.21 17.52 -9.72
C GLN A 195 8.18 16.38 -9.62
N LEU A 196 8.60 15.14 -9.87
CA LEU A 196 7.75 13.97 -9.76
C LEU A 196 7.16 13.81 -8.35
N ILE A 197 7.97 13.97 -7.29
CA ILE A 197 7.49 13.85 -5.91
C ILE A 197 6.50 14.98 -5.59
N HIS A 198 6.78 16.22 -6.01
CA HIS A 198 5.89 17.34 -5.78
C HIS A 198 4.55 17.16 -6.52
N GLU A 199 4.57 16.73 -7.78
CA GLU A 199 3.35 16.40 -8.54
C GLU A 199 2.55 15.23 -7.90
N ALA A 200 3.25 14.27 -7.29
CA ALA A 200 2.64 13.12 -6.65
C ALA A 200 1.92 13.41 -5.33
N TYR A 201 2.29 14.48 -4.62
CA TYR A 201 1.69 14.84 -3.33
C TYR A 201 0.95 16.18 -3.34
N GLY A 202 1.15 17.02 -4.37
CA GLY A 202 0.56 18.35 -4.46
C GLY A 202 0.94 19.20 -3.26
N ASP A 203 -0.06 19.65 -2.50
CA ASP A 203 0.12 20.54 -1.34
C ASP A 203 0.58 19.80 -0.07
N ASP A 204 0.67 18.46 -0.07
CA ASP A 204 1.16 17.69 1.09
C ASP A 204 2.70 17.62 1.11
N GLU A 205 3.31 18.77 1.41
CA GLU A 205 4.76 18.94 1.49
C GLU A 205 5.41 18.10 2.62
N SER A 206 4.65 17.81 3.68
CA SER A 206 5.13 17.00 4.80
C SER A 206 5.30 15.53 4.40
N THR A 207 4.30 14.96 3.72
CA THR A 207 4.36 13.57 3.23
C THR A 207 5.34 13.44 2.05
N ALA A 208 5.49 14.48 1.23
CA ALA A 208 6.53 14.55 0.20
C ALA A 208 7.94 14.45 0.82
N MET A 209 8.21 15.19 1.90
CA MET A 209 9.49 15.10 2.62
C MET A 209 9.70 13.72 3.26
N LEU A 210 8.65 13.18 3.90
CA LEU A 210 8.69 11.83 4.48
C LEU A 210 9.00 10.76 3.43
N THR A 211 8.42 10.88 2.23
CA THR A 211 8.68 9.96 1.11
C THR A 211 10.16 9.95 0.73
N GLN A 212 10.79 11.13 0.66
CA GLN A 212 12.22 11.23 0.37
C GLN A 212 13.06 10.53 1.46
N GLU A 213 12.75 10.74 2.74
CA GLU A 213 13.44 10.06 3.86
C GLU A 213 13.31 8.54 3.77
N LEU A 214 12.10 8.03 3.56
CA LEU A 214 11.85 6.59 3.48
C LEU A 214 12.56 5.95 2.29
N MET A 215 12.63 6.62 1.13
CA MET A 215 13.38 6.12 -0.03
C MET A 215 14.87 5.96 0.29
N VAL A 216 15.46 6.90 1.02
CA VAL A 216 16.85 6.79 1.49
C VAL A 216 17.01 5.63 2.48
N TYR A 217 16.08 5.47 3.43
CA TYR A 217 16.16 4.35 4.38
C TYR A 217 15.98 2.98 3.70
N LEU A 218 15.07 2.86 2.72
CA LEU A 218 14.91 1.66 1.90
C LEU A 218 16.21 1.33 1.16
N ALA A 219 16.86 2.33 0.56
CA ALA A 219 18.15 2.17 -0.11
C ALA A 219 19.28 1.77 0.87
N MET A 220 19.28 2.30 2.09
CA MET A 220 20.19 1.84 3.14
C MET A 220 19.95 0.37 3.49
N PHE A 221 18.70 -0.02 3.71
CA PHE A 221 18.35 -1.38 4.11
C PHE A 221 18.61 -2.41 3.02
N ILE A 222 18.31 -2.13 1.75
CA ILE A 222 18.57 -3.12 0.68
C ILE A 222 20.07 -3.39 0.52
N ARG A 223 20.92 -2.43 0.90
CA ARG A 223 22.37 -2.53 0.82
C ARG A 223 22.98 -3.25 2.03
N THR A 224 22.40 -3.09 3.21
CA THR A 224 22.90 -3.74 4.45
C THR A 224 22.22 -5.07 4.76
N GLU A 225 20.94 -5.21 4.43
CA GLU A 225 20.05 -6.33 4.75
C GLU A 225 19.14 -6.69 3.56
N PRO A 226 19.71 -7.14 2.42
CA PRO A 226 18.96 -7.45 1.20
C PRO A 226 17.88 -8.52 1.41
N GLN A 227 18.01 -9.37 2.43
CA GLN A 227 17.02 -10.39 2.78
C GLN A 227 15.63 -9.83 3.13
N LEU A 228 15.54 -8.56 3.53
CA LEU A 228 14.27 -7.90 3.84
C LEU A 228 13.42 -7.66 2.58
N PHE A 229 14.04 -7.73 1.40
CA PHE A 229 13.45 -7.39 0.09
C PHE A 229 13.30 -8.61 -0.83
N ILE A 230 13.40 -9.82 -0.28
CA ILE A 230 13.21 -11.07 -1.02
C ILE A 230 11.84 -11.05 -1.70
N GLU A 231 11.82 -11.34 -3.01
CA GLU A 231 10.63 -11.38 -3.88
C GLU A 231 9.73 -10.14 -3.90
N MET A 232 10.15 -9.04 -3.29
CA MET A 232 9.49 -7.74 -3.42
C MET A 232 10.03 -7.04 -4.66
N LEU A 233 9.33 -7.06 -5.80
CA LEU A 233 9.81 -6.42 -7.04
C LEU A 233 9.50 -4.92 -7.08
N ARG A 234 8.43 -4.49 -6.43
CA ARG A 234 7.96 -3.10 -6.42
C ARG A 234 7.78 -2.61 -4.99
N LEU A 235 8.41 -1.47 -4.68
CA LEU A 235 8.34 -0.81 -3.38
C LEU A 235 7.37 0.36 -3.48
N ARG A 236 6.16 0.19 -2.95
CA ARG A 236 5.12 1.21 -2.97
C ARG A 236 5.22 2.11 -1.75
N VAL A 237 5.98 3.21 -1.84
CA VAL A 237 6.34 4.03 -0.67
C VAL A 237 5.09 4.62 -0.01
N GLY A 238 4.09 5.06 -0.78
CA GLY A 238 2.82 5.53 -0.22
C GLY A 238 2.07 4.48 0.60
N LEU A 239 2.00 3.22 0.14
CA LEU A 239 1.39 2.12 0.91
C LEU A 239 2.21 1.79 2.16
N ILE A 240 3.55 1.88 2.09
CA ILE A 240 4.43 1.71 3.25
C ILE A 240 4.11 2.76 4.31
N ILE A 241 3.94 4.04 3.93
CA ILE A 241 3.55 5.13 4.83
C ILE A 241 2.19 4.82 5.47
N GLN A 242 1.19 4.42 4.69
CA GLN A 242 -0.13 4.06 5.20
C GLN A 242 -0.08 2.93 6.23
N VAL A 243 0.72 1.90 5.94
CA VAL A 243 0.94 0.79 6.86
C VAL A 243 1.61 1.26 8.15
N MET A 244 2.64 2.11 8.06
CA MET A 244 3.32 2.65 9.24
C MET A 244 2.35 3.46 10.12
N ALA A 245 1.54 4.32 9.52
CA ALA A 245 0.50 5.08 10.23
C ALA A 245 -0.55 4.15 10.85
N LYS A 246 -1.00 3.12 10.13
CA LYS A 246 -1.99 2.18 10.65
C LYS A 246 -1.45 1.36 11.82
N GLU A 247 -0.17 0.98 11.78
CA GLU A 247 0.48 0.28 12.88
C GLU A 247 0.68 1.16 14.11
N LEU A 248 0.93 2.46 13.92
CA LEU A 248 0.93 3.44 15.02
C LEU A 248 -0.46 3.59 15.62
N SER A 249 -1.50 3.78 14.80
CA SER A 249 -2.91 3.88 15.24
C SER A 249 -3.30 2.69 16.12
N ARG A 250 -2.97 1.47 15.68
CA ARG A 250 -3.26 0.24 16.44
C ARG A 250 -2.52 0.20 17.76
N THR A 251 -1.21 0.51 17.76
CA THR A 251 -0.37 0.36 18.94
C THR A 251 -0.66 1.43 19.99
N LEU A 252 -1.01 2.64 19.55
CA LEU A 252 -1.34 3.78 20.42
C LEU A 252 -2.84 3.86 20.74
N SER A 253 -3.67 3.01 20.14
CA SER A 253 -5.13 3.07 20.24
C SER A 253 -5.70 4.46 19.92
N CYS A 254 -5.13 5.10 18.90
CA CYS A 254 -5.56 6.42 18.41
C CYS A 254 -6.21 6.32 17.02
N ASP A 255 -6.92 7.37 16.62
CA ASP A 255 -7.50 7.46 15.29
C ASP A 255 -6.43 7.58 14.18
N GLY A 256 -6.87 7.54 12.92
CA GLY A 256 -5.95 7.59 11.78
C GLY A 256 -5.26 8.94 11.57
N GLU A 257 -5.87 10.03 12.02
CA GLU A 257 -5.34 11.38 11.86
C GLU A 257 -4.23 11.64 12.89
N GLN A 258 -4.52 11.33 14.16
CA GLN A 258 -3.55 11.37 15.26
C GLN A 258 -2.35 10.45 14.97
N ALA A 259 -2.59 9.27 14.40
CA ALA A 259 -1.51 8.37 14.03
C ALA A 259 -0.62 8.92 12.90
N SER A 260 -1.21 9.60 11.91
CA SER A 260 -0.46 10.28 10.85
C SER A 260 0.38 11.43 11.41
N GLU A 261 -0.16 12.21 12.36
CA GLU A 261 0.58 13.25 13.06
C GLU A 261 1.73 12.68 13.89
N HIS A 262 1.50 11.58 14.62
CA HIS A 262 2.56 10.89 15.35
C HIS A 262 3.65 10.36 14.42
N LEU A 263 3.29 9.81 13.26
CA LEU A 263 4.24 9.35 12.26
C LEU A 263 5.14 10.49 11.79
N LEU A 264 4.55 11.64 11.44
CA LEU A 264 5.29 12.83 11.02
C LEU A 264 6.15 13.43 12.14
N ASN A 265 5.86 13.15 13.40
CA ASN A 265 6.64 13.61 14.55
C ASN A 265 7.73 12.64 15.01
N LEU A 266 7.86 11.44 14.40
CA LEU A 266 8.96 10.53 14.73
C LEU A 266 10.30 11.14 14.33
N SER A 267 11.30 10.98 15.19
CA SER A 267 12.69 11.27 14.83
C SER A 267 13.18 10.39 13.66
N PRO A 268 14.25 10.80 12.95
CA PRO A 268 14.86 9.97 11.90
C PRO A 268 15.19 8.54 12.35
N PHE A 269 15.60 8.37 13.61
CA PHE A 269 15.92 7.05 14.17
C PHE A 269 14.67 6.21 14.43
N GLU A 270 13.63 6.80 15.05
CA GLU A 270 12.35 6.11 15.30
C GLU A 270 11.66 5.75 13.98
N MET A 271 11.65 6.66 13.00
CA MET A 271 11.12 6.44 11.66
C MET A 271 11.81 5.25 10.98
N LYS A 272 13.15 5.23 10.99
CA LYS A 272 13.94 4.13 10.44
C LYS A 272 13.66 2.80 11.15
N ASN A 273 13.54 2.81 12.48
CA ASN A 273 13.24 1.60 13.24
C ASN A 273 11.83 1.08 12.96
N LEU A 274 10.83 1.96 12.89
CA LEU A 274 9.47 1.59 12.51
C LEU A 274 9.48 0.92 11.13
N LEU A 275 10.14 1.54 10.14
CA LEU A 275 10.27 0.97 8.80
C LEU A 275 10.94 -0.41 8.84
N TYR A 276 12.02 -0.58 9.62
CA TYR A 276 12.68 -1.87 9.79
C TYR A 276 11.73 -2.94 10.35
N HIS A 277 10.91 -2.59 11.35
CA HIS A 277 9.95 -3.51 11.93
C HIS A 277 8.85 -3.90 10.94
N ILE A 278 8.33 -2.95 10.16
CA ILE A 278 7.38 -3.22 9.07
C ILE A 278 8.01 -4.18 8.04
N LEU A 279 9.23 -3.91 7.57
CA LEU A 279 9.90 -4.74 6.56
C LEU A 279 10.34 -6.11 7.08
N SER A 280 10.76 -6.22 8.33
CA SER A 280 11.13 -7.51 8.92
C SER A 280 9.89 -8.34 9.27
N GLY A 281 8.74 -7.69 9.46
CA GLY A 281 7.50 -8.31 9.90
C GLY A 281 7.62 -8.98 11.28
N LYS A 282 8.61 -8.56 12.07
CA LYS A 282 8.76 -8.92 13.49
C LYS A 282 7.76 -8.13 14.31
N GLU A 283 7.20 -8.75 15.34
CA GLU A 283 6.38 -8.03 16.32
C GLU A 283 7.23 -7.03 17.11
N PHE A 284 6.62 -5.88 17.40
CA PHE A 284 7.26 -4.78 18.11
C PHE A 284 6.21 -4.10 18.99
N ALA A 285 6.65 -3.66 20.16
CA ALA A 285 5.86 -2.83 21.03
C ALA A 285 6.31 -1.37 20.86
N ILE A 286 5.35 -0.47 20.79
CA ILE A 286 5.61 0.97 20.89
C ILE A 286 5.14 1.40 22.28
N SER A 287 6.02 1.99 23.07
CA SER A 287 5.63 2.65 24.31
C SER A 287 5.82 4.15 24.17
N SER A 288 4.76 4.90 24.49
CA SER A 288 4.84 6.35 24.61
C SER A 288 5.62 6.71 25.86
N VAL A 289 6.68 7.50 25.70
CA VAL A 289 7.40 8.14 26.80
C VAL A 289 6.87 9.57 26.89
N ALA A 290 6.68 10.08 28.10
CA ALA A 290 6.13 11.42 28.32
C ALA A 290 6.80 12.47 27.40
N ARG A 291 5.99 13.31 26.75
CA ARG A 291 6.32 14.30 25.69
C ARG A 291 6.49 13.77 24.26
N GLY A 292 5.64 12.85 23.80
CA GLY A 292 5.52 12.52 22.38
C GLY A 292 6.71 11.76 21.77
N ASN A 293 7.66 11.30 22.59
CA ASN A 293 8.75 10.43 22.14
C ASN A 293 8.29 8.97 22.20
N PHE A 294 8.57 8.19 21.17
CA PHE A 294 8.09 6.82 21.04
C PHE A 294 9.27 5.85 21.09
N SER A 295 9.32 5.00 22.12
CA SER A 295 10.30 3.92 22.09
C SER A 295 9.72 2.72 21.35
N ILE A 296 10.35 2.37 20.23
CA ILE A 296 10.01 1.20 19.42
C ILE A 296 10.96 0.07 19.82
N VAL A 297 10.43 -0.95 20.48
CA VAL A 297 11.22 -2.07 20.99
C VAL A 297 10.74 -3.36 20.33
N SER A 298 11.66 -4.10 19.73
CA SER A 298 11.37 -5.45 19.22
C SER A 298 10.87 -6.33 20.36
N GLN A 299 9.68 -6.90 20.22
CA GLN A 299 9.29 -7.98 21.11
C GLN A 299 10.13 -9.21 20.72
N LYS A 300 10.84 -9.78 21.69
CA LYS A 300 11.40 -11.12 21.51
C LYS A 300 10.20 -12.06 21.45
N SER A 301 9.82 -12.50 20.25
CA SER A 301 8.85 -13.58 20.07
C SER A 301 9.31 -14.78 20.90
N SER A 302 8.70 -14.98 22.07
CA SER A 302 8.96 -16.14 22.92
C SER A 302 8.33 -17.36 22.25
N ARG A 303 9.12 -18.02 21.41
CA ARG A 303 9.10 -19.45 21.05
C ARG A 303 7.74 -20.01 20.59
N VAL A 304 7.70 -20.36 19.30
CA VAL A 304 6.78 -21.34 18.74
C VAL A 304 6.76 -22.62 19.59
N SER A 305 5.54 -23.01 19.97
CA SER A 305 5.08 -24.31 20.47
C SER A 305 6.14 -25.43 20.56
N LYS A 306 6.59 -25.72 21.78
CA LYS A 306 7.00 -27.07 22.18
C LYS A 306 6.19 -27.47 23.40
N LYS A 307 5.16 -28.28 23.14
CA LYS A 307 4.64 -29.40 23.96
C LYS A 307 4.93 -29.36 25.48
N SER A 308 3.85 -29.21 26.26
CA SER A 308 3.63 -29.73 27.62
C SER A 308 4.79 -29.71 28.62
N GLN A 309 4.75 -28.79 29.59
CA GLN A 309 5.31 -29.07 30.92
C GLN A 309 4.57 -28.28 32.00
N ILE A 310 4.02 -29.03 32.95
CA ILE A 310 3.45 -28.57 34.22
C ILE A 310 4.60 -28.07 35.09
N GLY A 311 4.46 -26.90 35.72
CA GLY A 311 5.41 -26.41 36.73
C GLY A 311 5.09 -24.99 37.19
N LEU A 312 4.82 -24.86 38.49
CA LEU A 312 4.36 -23.68 39.21
C LEU A 312 5.39 -22.54 39.35
N ASP A 313 4.81 -21.36 39.61
CA ASP A 313 5.25 -20.21 40.42
C ASP A 313 5.99 -19.01 39.80
N ASN A 314 5.17 -17.95 39.65
CA ASN A 314 5.26 -16.58 40.19
C ASN A 314 6.34 -15.61 39.66
N ILE A 315 5.87 -14.49 39.07
CA ILE A 315 5.83 -13.16 39.71
C ILE A 315 4.91 -12.24 38.88
N GLU A 316 4.10 -11.47 39.59
CA GLU A 316 3.08 -10.52 39.15
C GLU A 316 3.64 -9.44 38.18
N ASP A 317 3.10 -9.40 36.95
CA ASP A 317 3.05 -8.19 36.12
C ASP A 317 1.70 -8.16 35.39
N ASP A 318 0.70 -7.66 36.09
CA ASP A 318 -0.71 -7.63 35.67
C ASP A 318 -1.00 -6.40 34.79
N ARG A 319 -0.19 -6.21 33.74
CA ARG A 319 -0.40 -5.20 32.69
C ARG A 319 -0.64 -5.88 31.34
N VAL A 320 -1.92 -6.11 31.05
CA VAL A 320 -2.50 -6.35 29.72
C VAL A 320 -1.89 -7.55 28.97
N THR A 321 -2.19 -8.76 29.44
CA THR A 321 -2.08 -9.99 28.63
C THR A 321 -3.46 -10.50 28.23
N ILE A 322 -4.28 -9.62 27.65
CA ILE A 322 -5.60 -9.98 27.13
C ILE A 322 -5.45 -10.34 25.65
N ASP A 323 -5.59 -11.63 25.33
CA ASP A 323 -6.17 -12.13 24.07
C ASP A 323 -5.58 -11.65 22.71
N ASP A 324 -4.26 -11.47 22.65
CA ASP A 324 -3.56 -10.79 21.53
C ASP A 324 -3.36 -11.63 20.24
N ARG A 325 -4.16 -12.69 20.02
CA ARG A 325 -4.05 -13.56 18.82
C ARG A 325 -5.05 -13.24 17.71
N GLN A 326 -6.19 -12.62 18.06
CA GLN A 326 -7.20 -12.26 17.09
C GLN A 326 -6.72 -11.06 16.25
N GLY A 327 -6.82 -11.16 14.94
CA GLY A 327 -6.36 -10.15 13.98
C GLY A 327 -4.91 -10.30 13.52
N GLN A 328 -4.14 -11.24 14.08
CA GLN A 328 -2.70 -11.39 13.80
C GLN A 328 -2.44 -11.74 12.32
N TRP A 329 -3.22 -12.67 11.76
CA TRP A 329 -3.04 -13.10 10.38
C TRP A 329 -3.59 -12.10 9.39
N LEU A 330 -4.74 -11.48 9.70
CA LEU A 330 -5.27 -10.39 8.89
C LEU A 330 -4.27 -9.24 8.82
N ARG A 331 -3.69 -8.86 9.96
CA ARG A 331 -2.62 -7.86 10.03
C ARG A 331 -1.43 -8.27 9.18
N ARG A 332 -0.92 -9.50 9.32
CA ARG A 332 0.21 -9.99 8.52
C ARG A 332 -0.06 -9.91 7.02
N ARG A 333 -1.26 -10.29 6.57
CA ARG A 333 -1.67 -10.20 5.16
C ARG A 333 -1.75 -8.76 4.68
N ARG A 334 -2.25 -7.84 5.50
CA ARG A 334 -2.24 -6.40 5.16
C ARG A 334 -0.82 -5.85 5.00
N LEU A 335 0.08 -6.20 5.90
CA LEU A 335 1.49 -5.81 5.82
C LEU A 335 2.16 -6.37 4.57
N ASP A 336 2.11 -7.68 4.37
CA ASP A 336 2.76 -8.32 3.22
C ASP A 336 2.13 -7.88 1.89
N GLY A 337 0.80 -7.68 1.85
CA GLY A 337 0.08 -7.18 0.68
C GLY A 337 0.49 -5.77 0.29
N ALA A 338 0.61 -4.85 1.26
CA ALA A 338 1.02 -3.47 1.02
C ALA A 338 2.50 -3.35 0.65
N LEU A 339 3.33 -4.28 1.14
CA LEU A 339 4.74 -4.40 0.77
C LEU A 339 4.95 -5.12 -0.57
N ASN A 340 3.89 -5.55 -1.26
CA ASN A 340 3.97 -6.40 -2.45
C ASN A 340 4.87 -7.62 -2.23
N ARG A 341 4.85 -8.17 -1.01
CA ARG A 341 5.68 -9.32 -0.64
C ARG A 341 4.99 -10.61 -1.06
N VAL A 342 5.76 -11.51 -1.65
CA VAL A 342 5.31 -12.86 -2.00
C VAL A 342 6.32 -13.90 -1.46
N PRO A 343 5.94 -15.18 -1.37
CA PRO A 343 6.84 -16.26 -0.96
C PRO A 343 8.06 -16.40 -1.88
N ARG A 344 9.12 -17.05 -1.39
CA ARG A 344 10.33 -17.33 -2.18
C ARG A 344 10.00 -18.13 -3.43
N ASP A 345 10.68 -17.78 -4.53
CA ASP A 345 10.52 -18.43 -5.83
C ASP A 345 9.08 -18.33 -6.37
N PHE A 346 8.29 -17.37 -5.90
CA PHE A 346 6.88 -17.25 -6.29
C PHE A 346 6.72 -17.13 -7.81
N TYR A 347 7.44 -16.20 -8.44
CA TYR A 347 7.27 -15.95 -9.87
C TYR A 347 7.71 -17.15 -10.71
N SER A 348 8.83 -17.80 -10.36
CA SER A 348 9.31 -18.98 -11.08
C SER A 348 8.36 -20.17 -10.94
N ARG A 349 7.68 -20.32 -9.80
CA ARG A 349 6.65 -21.35 -9.64
C ARG A 349 5.35 -21.01 -10.39
N VAL A 350 4.94 -19.74 -10.41
CA VAL A 350 3.78 -19.30 -11.20
C VAL A 350 4.02 -19.54 -12.70
N TRP A 351 5.26 -19.37 -13.17
CA TRP A 351 5.64 -19.74 -14.53
C TRP A 351 5.37 -21.24 -14.82
N THR A 352 5.74 -22.14 -13.90
CA THR A 352 5.47 -23.58 -14.03
C THR A 352 3.98 -23.91 -14.02
N VAL A 353 3.18 -23.15 -13.25
CA VAL A 353 1.72 -23.26 -13.28
C VAL A 353 1.19 -22.86 -14.66
N LEU A 354 1.63 -21.70 -15.15
CA LEU A 354 1.18 -21.16 -16.43
C LEU A 354 1.55 -22.07 -17.61
N GLU A 355 2.70 -22.76 -17.55
CA GLU A 355 3.09 -23.75 -18.56
C GLU A 355 2.05 -24.89 -18.69
N LYS A 356 1.30 -25.18 -17.62
CA LYS A 356 0.33 -26.28 -17.56
C LYS A 356 -1.14 -25.83 -17.69
N CYS A 357 -1.44 -24.59 -18.06
CA CYS A 357 -2.81 -24.14 -18.36
C CYS A 357 -2.86 -23.19 -19.57
N GLU A 358 -4.05 -22.92 -20.11
CA GLU A 358 -4.20 -21.93 -21.20
C GLU A 358 -3.94 -20.49 -20.73
N GLY A 359 -4.17 -20.21 -19.45
CA GLY A 359 -3.88 -18.93 -18.84
C GLY A 359 -4.26 -18.84 -17.37
N ILE A 360 -3.81 -17.77 -16.72
CA ILE A 360 -4.14 -17.42 -15.33
C ILE A 360 -4.82 -16.05 -15.34
N ALA A 361 -6.06 -15.96 -14.88
CA ALA A 361 -6.80 -14.71 -14.76
C ALA A 361 -6.73 -14.17 -13.32
N ILE A 362 -6.38 -12.89 -13.18
CA ILE A 362 -6.29 -12.14 -11.93
C ILE A 362 -6.93 -10.76 -12.14
N GLU A 363 -8.05 -10.50 -11.46
CA GLU A 363 -8.84 -9.26 -11.50
C GLU A 363 -9.07 -8.77 -12.93
N GLY A 364 -9.60 -9.67 -13.77
CA GLY A 364 -9.92 -9.38 -15.18
C GLY A 364 -8.72 -9.28 -16.13
N ARG A 365 -7.48 -9.31 -15.64
CA ARG A 365 -6.28 -9.46 -16.49
C ARG A 365 -5.93 -10.92 -16.66
N VAL A 366 -5.72 -11.35 -17.90
CA VAL A 366 -5.29 -12.73 -18.22
C VAL A 366 -3.80 -12.75 -18.55
N LEU A 367 -3.06 -13.62 -17.88
CA LEU A 367 -1.71 -14.02 -18.23
C LEU A 367 -1.83 -15.25 -19.15
N PRO A 368 -1.61 -15.11 -20.48
CA PRO A 368 -1.74 -16.23 -21.40
C PRO A 368 -0.53 -17.16 -21.35
N GLN A 369 -0.73 -18.44 -21.68
CA GLN A 369 0.35 -19.43 -21.76
C GLN A 369 1.49 -19.01 -22.70
N SER A 370 1.22 -18.22 -23.74
CA SER A 370 2.25 -17.75 -24.68
C SER A 370 3.40 -17.01 -24.00
N LEU A 371 3.17 -16.41 -22.82
CA LEU A 371 4.24 -15.77 -22.04
C LEU A 371 5.37 -16.75 -21.66
N THR A 372 5.08 -18.03 -21.46
CA THR A 372 6.11 -19.03 -21.14
C THR A 372 6.91 -19.46 -22.36
N GLN A 373 6.39 -19.24 -23.57
CA GLN A 373 7.09 -19.47 -24.83
C GLN A 373 8.00 -18.29 -25.19
N GLU A 374 7.61 -17.08 -24.77
CA GLU A 374 8.35 -15.85 -25.03
C GLU A 374 9.41 -15.52 -23.96
N MET A 375 9.23 -16.03 -22.73
CA MET A 375 10.05 -15.67 -21.56
C MET A 375 10.41 -16.91 -20.73
N THR A 376 11.61 -16.93 -20.17
CA THR A 376 12.06 -18.05 -19.31
C THR A 376 11.63 -17.91 -17.84
N GLN A 377 11.61 -19.04 -17.13
CA GLN A 377 11.14 -19.18 -15.74
C GLN A 377 11.77 -18.20 -14.72
N GLY A 378 13.00 -17.73 -14.98
CA GLY A 378 13.74 -16.81 -14.10
C GLY A 378 13.82 -15.38 -14.62
N GLU A 379 13.17 -15.06 -15.75
CA GLU A 379 13.26 -13.72 -16.33
C GLU A 379 12.45 -12.70 -15.54
N LEU A 380 13.08 -11.54 -15.29
CA LEU A 380 12.42 -10.42 -14.63
C LEU A 380 11.19 -9.93 -15.40
N LYS A 381 11.21 -10.01 -16.74
CA LYS A 381 10.08 -9.57 -17.58
C LYS A 381 8.81 -10.37 -17.26
N PHE A 382 8.92 -11.69 -17.10
CA PHE A 382 7.79 -12.53 -16.70
C PHE A 382 7.32 -12.16 -15.29
N ALA A 383 8.25 -12.01 -14.35
CA ALA A 383 7.94 -11.66 -12.97
C ALA A 383 7.20 -10.31 -12.87
N LEU A 384 7.58 -9.33 -13.69
CA LEU A 384 6.91 -8.03 -13.78
C LEU A 384 5.50 -8.13 -14.38
N GLU A 385 5.23 -9.04 -15.33
CA GLU A 385 3.88 -9.27 -15.84
C GLU A 385 2.95 -9.82 -14.75
N VAL A 386 3.42 -10.81 -13.99
CA VAL A 386 2.69 -11.37 -12.84
C VAL A 386 2.46 -10.30 -11.77
N GLU A 387 3.50 -9.53 -11.43
CA GLU A 387 3.42 -8.45 -10.45
C GLU A 387 2.45 -7.35 -10.90
N THR A 388 2.40 -7.04 -12.20
CA THR A 388 1.44 -6.06 -12.73
C THR A 388 0.01 -6.59 -12.66
N ALA A 389 -0.20 -7.89 -12.88
CA ALA A 389 -1.50 -8.53 -12.68
C ALA A 389 -1.92 -8.55 -11.19
N LEU A 390 -1.00 -8.77 -10.25
CA LEU A 390 -1.33 -8.69 -8.81
C LEU A 390 -1.57 -7.25 -8.33
N ASN A 391 -0.94 -6.25 -8.96
CA ASN A 391 -1.11 -4.83 -8.61
C ASN A 391 -2.47 -4.25 -9.03
N THR A 392 -3.26 -4.95 -9.84
CA THR A 392 -4.65 -4.54 -10.12
C THR A 392 -5.55 -4.72 -8.90
N ILE A 393 -5.16 -5.58 -7.95
CA ILE A 393 -5.86 -5.80 -6.70
C ILE A 393 -5.56 -4.65 -5.73
N PRO A 394 -6.57 -3.83 -5.35
CA PRO A 394 -6.32 -2.67 -4.51
C PRO A 394 -6.23 -3.03 -3.02
N GLN A 395 -6.89 -4.10 -2.56
CA GLN A 395 -6.89 -4.47 -1.14
C GLN A 395 -5.71 -5.39 -0.79
N PRO A 396 -4.79 -4.97 0.10
CA PRO A 396 -3.60 -5.75 0.48
C PRO A 396 -3.91 -7.17 0.98
N GLU A 397 -4.92 -7.33 1.83
CA GLU A 397 -5.29 -8.64 2.39
C GLU A 397 -5.85 -9.58 1.33
N TYR A 398 -6.61 -9.07 0.35
CA TYR A 398 -7.14 -9.88 -0.75
C TYR A 398 -6.05 -10.31 -1.70
N ARG A 399 -5.11 -9.40 -2.02
CA ARG A 399 -3.90 -9.73 -2.79
C ARG A 399 -3.17 -10.93 -2.19
N GLN A 400 -3.02 -10.98 -0.86
CA GLN A 400 -2.34 -12.10 -0.22
C GLN A 400 -3.12 -13.42 -0.32
N LEU A 401 -4.46 -13.42 -0.27
CA LEU A 401 -5.22 -14.64 -0.54
C LEU A 401 -5.10 -15.12 -1.99
N VAL A 402 -5.00 -14.20 -2.96
CA VAL A 402 -4.72 -14.54 -4.36
C VAL A 402 -3.31 -15.15 -4.50
N VAL A 403 -2.31 -14.60 -3.81
CA VAL A 403 -0.96 -15.19 -3.74
C VAL A 403 -1.00 -16.59 -3.12
N GLU A 404 -1.72 -16.79 -2.02
CA GLU A 404 -1.90 -18.10 -1.38
C GLU A 404 -2.60 -19.11 -2.33
N ALA A 405 -3.63 -18.68 -3.06
CA ALA A 405 -4.30 -19.53 -4.05
C ALA A 405 -3.36 -19.94 -5.19
N LEU A 406 -2.55 -19.01 -5.71
CA LEU A 406 -1.50 -19.32 -6.68
C LEU A 406 -0.49 -20.32 -6.11
N MET A 407 -0.05 -20.15 -4.86
CA MET A 407 0.86 -21.10 -4.20
C MET A 407 0.25 -22.50 -4.04
N VAL A 408 -1.06 -22.63 -3.89
CA VAL A 408 -1.70 -23.96 -3.92
C VAL A 408 -1.62 -24.58 -5.32
N LEU A 409 -1.84 -23.80 -6.38
CA LEU A 409 -1.69 -24.28 -7.75
C LEU A 409 -0.25 -24.73 -8.03
N THR A 410 0.76 -24.04 -7.48
CA THR A 410 2.15 -24.47 -7.64
C THR A 410 2.37 -25.86 -7.06
N LEU A 411 1.79 -26.17 -5.89
CA LEU A 411 1.88 -27.51 -5.28
C LEU A 411 1.26 -28.59 -6.18
N VAL A 412 0.14 -28.31 -6.83
CA VAL A 412 -0.49 -29.25 -7.79
C VAL A 412 0.48 -29.57 -8.94
N THR A 413 1.18 -28.55 -9.44
CA THR A 413 2.13 -28.73 -10.54
C THR A 413 3.47 -29.35 -10.14
N GLU A 414 4.02 -28.98 -8.96
CA GLU A 414 5.28 -29.49 -8.42
C GLU A 414 5.18 -30.98 -8.10
N HIS A 415 4.05 -31.42 -7.56
CA HIS A 415 3.79 -32.84 -7.27
C HIS A 415 3.26 -33.62 -8.47
N ASN A 416 3.17 -33.01 -9.66
CA ASN A 416 2.65 -33.61 -10.88
C ASN A 416 1.31 -34.35 -10.65
N ILE A 417 0.42 -33.77 -9.85
CA ILE A 417 -0.90 -34.38 -9.56
C ILE A 417 -1.68 -34.55 -10.86
N VAL A 418 -1.52 -33.60 -11.80
CA VAL A 418 -2.10 -33.64 -13.13
C VAL A 418 -1.06 -33.23 -14.19
N PRO A 419 -1.11 -33.79 -15.42
CA PRO A 419 -0.23 -33.38 -16.50
C PRO A 419 -0.56 -32.00 -17.05
N TYR A 420 -1.84 -31.61 -17.03
CA TYR A 420 -2.36 -30.34 -17.54
C TYR A 420 -3.55 -29.88 -16.70
N LEU A 421 -3.58 -28.60 -16.32
CA LEU A 421 -4.59 -28.01 -15.44
C LEU A 421 -5.89 -27.63 -16.18
N GLY A 422 -5.83 -27.48 -17.50
CA GLY A 422 -6.99 -27.13 -18.33
C GLY A 422 -6.95 -25.69 -18.84
N GLY A 423 -8.14 -25.10 -19.01
CA GLY A 423 -8.34 -23.77 -19.57
C GLY A 423 -7.84 -22.63 -18.69
N VAL A 424 -8.38 -21.42 -18.92
CA VAL A 424 -8.03 -20.24 -18.13
C VAL A 424 -8.50 -20.40 -16.68
N ILE A 425 -7.56 -20.36 -15.74
CA ILE A 425 -7.85 -20.48 -14.31
C ILE A 425 -8.15 -19.09 -13.73
N CYS A 426 -9.39 -18.87 -13.28
CA CYS A 426 -9.78 -17.67 -12.55
C CYS A 426 -9.43 -17.80 -11.07
N VAL A 427 -8.41 -17.09 -10.61
CA VAL A 427 -7.88 -17.23 -9.25
C VAL A 427 -8.86 -16.70 -8.21
N GLU A 428 -9.61 -15.64 -8.54
CA GLU A 428 -10.65 -15.06 -7.70
C GLU A 428 -11.73 -16.09 -7.38
N HIS A 429 -12.12 -16.90 -8.37
CA HIS A 429 -13.11 -17.96 -8.18
C HIS A 429 -12.62 -19.01 -7.16
N LEU A 430 -11.33 -19.35 -7.18
CA LEU A 430 -10.73 -20.25 -6.18
C LEU A 430 -10.82 -19.66 -4.77
N VAL A 431 -10.49 -18.38 -4.61
CA VAL A 431 -10.56 -17.66 -3.32
C VAL A 431 -12.00 -17.60 -2.80
N HIS A 432 -12.96 -17.27 -3.67
CA HIS A 432 -14.38 -17.24 -3.31
C HIS A 432 -14.91 -18.62 -2.95
N LYS A 433 -14.50 -19.67 -3.68
CA LYS A 433 -14.89 -21.05 -3.36
C LYS A 433 -14.30 -21.49 -2.02
N ALA A 434 -13.05 -21.14 -1.74
CA ALA A 434 -12.43 -21.38 -0.44
C ALA A 434 -13.21 -20.69 0.70
N ASN A 435 -13.62 -19.44 0.51
CA ASN A 435 -14.47 -18.72 1.46
C ASN A 435 -15.84 -19.37 1.64
N GLN A 436 -16.48 -19.85 0.57
CA GLN A 436 -17.74 -20.61 0.68
C GLN A 436 -17.56 -21.85 1.57
N LEU A 437 -16.54 -22.67 1.30
CA LEU A 437 -16.24 -23.87 2.06
C LEU A 437 -15.93 -23.56 3.54
N PHE A 438 -15.18 -22.48 3.78
CA PHE A 438 -14.92 -21.98 5.13
C PHE A 438 -16.23 -21.64 5.86
N LEU A 439 -17.13 -20.87 5.24
CA LEU A 439 -18.40 -20.49 5.85
C LEU A 439 -19.34 -21.69 6.07
N GLU A 440 -19.28 -22.72 5.23
CA GLU A 440 -19.99 -23.99 5.44
C GLU A 440 -19.49 -24.73 6.67
N ASP A 441 -18.17 -24.85 6.84
CA ASP A 441 -17.59 -25.51 8.00
C ASP A 441 -17.78 -24.70 9.28
N GLN A 442 -17.63 -23.37 9.23
CA GLN A 442 -17.92 -22.47 10.35
C GLN A 442 -19.38 -22.61 10.80
N ARG A 443 -20.31 -22.80 9.86
CA ARG A 443 -21.68 -23.19 10.19
C ARG A 443 -21.72 -24.55 10.87
N ARG A 444 -21.05 -25.59 10.38
CA ARG A 444 -21.11 -26.93 11.02
C ARG A 444 -20.54 -26.96 12.44
N VAL A 445 -19.44 -26.25 12.69
CA VAL A 445 -18.72 -26.31 13.97
C VAL A 445 -19.08 -25.20 14.95
N ASN A 446 -20.04 -24.33 14.61
CA ASN A 446 -20.40 -23.15 15.39
C ASN A 446 -19.21 -22.21 15.65
N GLY A 447 -18.41 -21.95 14.61
CA GLY A 447 -17.24 -21.07 14.69
C GLY A 447 -17.56 -19.58 14.56
N ASP A 448 -16.55 -18.73 14.78
CA ASP A 448 -16.65 -17.28 14.92
C ASP A 448 -17.30 -16.58 13.73
N ALA A 449 -17.16 -17.11 12.51
CA ALA A 449 -17.80 -16.51 11.34
C ALA A 449 -19.33 -16.53 11.41
N ARG A 450 -19.95 -17.32 12.33
CA ARG A 450 -21.39 -17.26 12.62
C ARG A 450 -21.83 -15.93 13.24
N LEU A 451 -20.90 -15.16 13.81
CA LEU A 451 -21.16 -13.81 14.29
C LEU A 451 -21.43 -12.82 13.14
N CYS A 452 -21.06 -13.19 11.89
CA CYS A 452 -21.23 -12.35 10.71
C CYS A 452 -21.69 -13.14 9.47
N CYS A 453 -20.78 -13.56 8.60
CA CYS A 453 -21.06 -14.08 7.26
C CYS A 453 -21.60 -15.51 7.23
N ALA A 454 -21.50 -16.25 8.33
CA ALA A 454 -21.97 -17.64 8.45
C ALA A 454 -23.28 -17.74 9.24
N LYS A 455 -24.05 -16.64 9.37
CA LYS A 455 -25.43 -16.65 9.85
C LYS A 455 -26.33 -17.50 8.93
N SER A 456 -27.53 -17.87 9.39
CA SER A 456 -28.47 -18.72 8.62
C SER A 456 -28.70 -18.19 7.20
N LYS A 457 -29.13 -19.06 6.28
CA LYS A 457 -29.19 -18.83 4.82
C LYS A 457 -29.99 -17.58 4.38
N ASP A 458 -30.84 -17.01 5.23
CA ASP A 458 -31.81 -15.98 4.86
C ASP A 458 -31.34 -14.51 5.01
N GLY A 459 -30.04 -14.27 5.20
CA GLY A 459 -29.55 -12.89 5.17
C GLY A 459 -28.05 -12.76 5.24
N LYS A 460 -27.39 -12.57 4.08
CA LYS A 460 -26.11 -11.83 4.07
C LYS A 460 -26.45 -10.38 4.42
N GLU A 461 -26.48 -10.07 5.71
CA GLU A 461 -26.59 -8.69 6.14
C GLU A 461 -25.38 -7.93 5.57
N THR A 462 -25.67 -6.96 4.71
CA THR A 462 -24.70 -6.02 4.17
C THR A 462 -24.95 -4.65 4.80
N THR A 463 -23.90 -3.83 4.88
CA THR A 463 -24.06 -2.42 5.22
C THR A 463 -24.90 -1.72 4.16
N PRO A 464 -25.47 -0.53 4.43
CA PRO A 464 -26.16 0.27 3.41
C PRO A 464 -25.32 0.55 2.16
N ALA A 465 -23.99 0.47 2.28
CA ALA A 465 -23.03 0.61 1.18
C ALA A 465 -22.75 -0.72 0.43
N GLY A 466 -23.48 -1.79 0.73
CA GLY A 466 -23.30 -3.11 0.11
C GLY A 466 -22.10 -3.91 0.63
N MET A 467 -21.41 -3.46 1.67
CA MET A 467 -20.24 -4.16 2.22
C MET A 467 -20.63 -5.24 3.21
N LEU A 468 -19.77 -6.24 3.43
CA LEU A 468 -19.98 -7.24 4.49
C LEU A 468 -19.96 -6.56 5.86
N LEU A 469 -20.87 -6.93 6.77
CA LEU A 469 -20.88 -6.43 8.15
C LEU A 469 -19.57 -6.66 8.89
N CYS A 470 -18.85 -7.73 8.58
CA CYS A 470 -17.57 -8.02 9.21
C CYS A 470 -16.42 -7.15 8.71
N GLY A 471 -16.63 -6.25 7.72
CA GLY A 471 -15.57 -5.44 7.12
C GLY A 471 -14.65 -6.19 6.15
N GLY A 472 -15.01 -7.43 5.79
CA GLY A 472 -14.23 -8.25 4.85
C GLY A 472 -14.17 -7.66 3.43
N ALA A 473 -12.96 -7.51 2.91
CA ALA A 473 -12.70 -7.03 1.55
C ALA A 473 -13.13 -8.07 0.49
N ALA A 474 -13.38 -7.61 -0.74
CA ALA A 474 -13.71 -8.46 -1.90
C ALA A 474 -14.79 -9.52 -1.61
N TYR A 475 -15.77 -9.22 -0.74
CA TYR A 475 -16.82 -10.15 -0.30
C TYR A 475 -16.30 -11.47 0.31
N ILE A 476 -15.09 -11.46 0.87
CA ILE A 476 -14.50 -12.55 1.64
C ILE A 476 -14.67 -12.25 3.13
N CYS A 477 -15.02 -13.26 3.93
CA CYS A 477 -15.25 -13.08 5.36
C CYS A 477 -13.97 -12.64 6.08
N GLN A 478 -14.06 -11.65 6.97
CA GLN A 478 -12.91 -11.18 7.76
C GLN A 478 -12.25 -12.31 8.56
N HIS A 479 -13.03 -13.26 9.07
CA HIS A 479 -12.47 -14.40 9.81
C HIS A 479 -11.63 -15.33 8.93
N LEU A 480 -11.89 -15.43 7.62
CA LEU A 480 -11.01 -16.19 6.73
C LEU A 480 -9.66 -15.46 6.56
N TYR A 481 -9.69 -14.14 6.42
CA TYR A 481 -8.47 -13.34 6.38
C TYR A 481 -7.67 -13.39 7.70
N ASP A 482 -8.30 -13.78 8.80
CA ASP A 482 -7.63 -13.94 10.08
C ASP A 482 -7.31 -15.40 10.45
N SER A 483 -7.68 -16.35 9.58
CA SER A 483 -7.27 -17.74 9.73
C SER A 483 -5.79 -17.90 9.41
N ALA A 484 -5.09 -18.73 10.18
CA ALA A 484 -3.72 -19.14 9.88
C ALA A 484 -3.62 -19.78 8.48
N PRO A 485 -2.47 -19.70 7.78
CA PRO A 485 -2.29 -20.41 6.52
C PRO A 485 -2.42 -21.93 6.67
N SER A 486 -1.92 -22.48 7.77
CA SER A 486 -1.90 -23.91 8.06
C SER A 486 -2.96 -24.34 9.08
N GLY A 487 -3.16 -25.66 9.21
CA GLY A 487 -4.13 -26.26 10.12
C GLY A 487 -5.44 -26.61 9.43
N SER A 488 -6.30 -27.38 10.11
CA SER A 488 -7.54 -27.92 9.50
C SER A 488 -8.54 -26.86 9.06
N PHE A 489 -8.52 -25.69 9.71
CA PHE A 489 -9.33 -24.52 9.36
C PHE A 489 -8.48 -23.39 8.73
N GLY A 490 -7.28 -23.70 8.27
CA GLY A 490 -6.36 -22.73 7.69
C GLY A 490 -6.70 -22.37 6.26
N THR A 491 -6.28 -21.19 5.81
CA THR A 491 -6.60 -20.70 4.46
C THR A 491 -6.07 -21.62 3.36
N MET A 492 -4.84 -22.14 3.48
CA MET A 492 -4.26 -23.04 2.47
C MET A 492 -5.06 -24.34 2.34
N THR A 493 -5.65 -24.84 3.43
CA THR A 493 -6.53 -26.03 3.39
C THR A 493 -7.82 -25.76 2.63
N TYR A 494 -8.44 -24.59 2.84
CA TYR A 494 -9.62 -24.20 2.07
C TYR A 494 -9.31 -23.92 0.61
N MET A 495 -8.16 -23.30 0.32
CA MET A 495 -7.68 -23.11 -1.05
C MET A 495 -7.41 -24.45 -1.75
N ALA A 496 -6.76 -25.40 -1.08
CA ALA A 496 -6.54 -26.74 -1.62
C ALA A 496 -7.84 -27.47 -1.94
N ARG A 497 -8.83 -27.41 -1.03
CA ARG A 497 -10.17 -27.97 -1.29
C ARG A 497 -10.89 -27.26 -2.43
N ALA A 498 -10.77 -25.94 -2.53
CA ALA A 498 -11.35 -25.17 -3.62
C ALA A 498 -10.74 -25.59 -4.97
N VAL A 499 -9.41 -25.66 -5.06
CA VAL A 499 -8.70 -26.11 -6.27
C VAL A 499 -9.13 -27.51 -6.68
N ALA A 500 -9.21 -28.46 -5.73
CA ALA A 500 -9.63 -29.83 -6.04
C ALA A 500 -11.10 -29.96 -6.49
N LEU A 501 -11.97 -29.00 -6.12
CA LEU A 501 -13.38 -29.00 -6.53
C LEU A 501 -13.63 -28.23 -7.83
N VAL A 502 -12.84 -27.18 -8.08
CA VAL A 502 -13.02 -26.28 -9.24
C VAL A 502 -12.27 -26.81 -10.46
N LEU A 503 -11.07 -27.37 -10.28
CA LEU A 503 -10.31 -27.91 -11.40
C LEU A 503 -10.81 -29.31 -11.75
N ASP A 504 -11.50 -29.43 -12.87
CA ASP A 504 -11.99 -30.73 -13.37
C ASP A 504 -10.88 -31.72 -13.71
N SER A 505 -9.66 -31.22 -13.95
CA SER A 505 -8.47 -32.01 -14.21
C SER A 505 -7.97 -32.77 -12.98
N VAL A 506 -8.31 -32.33 -11.77
CA VAL A 506 -7.86 -32.97 -10.52
C VAL A 506 -8.74 -34.18 -10.22
N PRO A 507 -8.16 -35.36 -9.89
CA PRO A 507 -8.94 -36.57 -9.63
C PRO A 507 -9.94 -36.36 -8.49
N LYS A 508 -11.24 -36.55 -8.75
CA LYS A 508 -12.30 -36.46 -7.75
C LYS A 508 -12.34 -37.78 -6.96
N HIS A 509 -12.46 -37.69 -5.63
CA HIS A 509 -12.42 -38.79 -4.63
C HIS A 509 -12.37 -40.23 -5.17
N GLY A 510 -11.26 -40.94 -4.94
CA GLY A 510 -11.12 -42.38 -5.19
C GLY A 510 -9.97 -42.80 -6.12
N GLU A 511 -9.26 -41.85 -6.74
CA GLU A 511 -8.22 -42.12 -7.76
C GLU A 511 -6.79 -41.69 -7.35
N MET A 512 -6.57 -41.27 -6.10
CA MET A 512 -5.22 -40.99 -5.60
C MET A 512 -4.79 -42.02 -4.56
N ASP A 513 -3.91 -42.93 -4.97
CA ASP A 513 -3.04 -43.63 -4.03
C ASP A 513 -2.06 -42.61 -3.46
N CYS A 514 -2.26 -42.20 -2.21
CA CYS A 514 -1.26 -41.42 -1.46
C CYS A 514 -0.02 -42.28 -1.23
N SER A 515 0.94 -42.24 -2.15
CA SER A 515 2.30 -42.69 -1.90
C SER A 515 3.05 -41.64 -1.06
N ILE A 516 2.76 -41.65 0.24
CA ILE A 516 3.68 -41.05 1.21
C ILE A 516 4.90 -42.00 1.27
N SER A 517 6.02 -41.60 0.67
CA SER A 517 7.34 -42.20 0.87
C SER A 517 8.25 -41.25 1.61
#